data_AF-A0A9W6VL72-F1
#
_entry.id   AF-A0A9W6VL72-F1
#
_cell.length_a   1.000
_cell.length_b   1.000
_cell.length_c   1.000
_cell.angle_alpha   90.00
_cell.angle_beta   90.00
_cell.angle_gamma   90.00
#
_symmetry.space_group_name_H-M   'P 1'
#
loop_
_entity.id
_entity.type
_entity.pdbx_description
1 polymer ?
#
loop_
_entity_poly.entity_id
_entity_poly.type
_entity_poly.pdbx_seq_one_letter_code
_entity_poly.pdbx_strand_id
1 'polypeptide(L)'
;MAMSGWDRDTIDLVEPGFIEFNGDRTGQFGFIAVQGWLDCRPAERDGRPGVEFTWEGVDDGDQVSGRGWACLVDGTAIEGHLFFHMGDDSSFRAEPLTTAV
;
A
#
# COMPACT_ATOMS: atom_id res chain seq x y z
N MET A 1 4.84 -1.46 -8.14
CA MET A 1 3.44 -1.77 -7.74
C MET A 1 2.43 -1.50 -8.88
N ALA A 2 1.28 -2.17 -8.92
CA ALA A 2 0.16 -1.82 -9.83
C ALA A 2 -1.07 -1.43 -9.01
N MET A 3 -1.85 -0.45 -9.48
CA MET A 3 -3.06 0.07 -8.81
C MET A 3 -4.21 0.25 -9.81
N SER A 4 -5.45 0.02 -9.38
CA SER A 4 -6.61 0.34 -10.23
C SER A 4 -6.79 1.85 -10.36
N GLY A 5 -7.19 2.31 -11.56
CA GLY A 5 -7.39 3.73 -11.85
C GLY A 5 -6.14 4.47 -12.32
N TRP A 6 -4.96 3.87 -12.22
CA TRP A 6 -3.67 4.54 -12.52
C TRP A 6 -2.79 3.67 -13.42
N ASP A 7 -2.11 4.28 -14.39
CA ASP A 7 -1.05 3.61 -15.14
C ASP A 7 0.29 3.64 -14.39
N ARG A 8 1.26 2.88 -14.90
CA ARG A 8 2.58 2.74 -14.29
C ARG A 8 3.30 4.08 -14.15
N ASP A 9 3.29 4.88 -15.22
CA ASP A 9 4.03 6.14 -15.26
C ASP A 9 3.44 7.17 -14.28
N THR A 10 2.12 7.12 -14.06
CA THR A 10 1.46 7.93 -13.03
C THR A 10 1.82 7.46 -11.62
N ILE A 11 1.74 6.14 -11.36
CA ILE A 11 2.11 5.57 -10.06
C ILE A 11 3.55 5.94 -9.68
N ASP A 12 4.46 5.92 -10.65
CA ASP A 12 5.90 6.14 -10.46
C ASP A 12 6.32 7.62 -10.61
N LEU A 13 5.39 8.58 -10.53
CA LEU A 13 5.63 10.00 -10.84
C LEU A 13 6.78 10.64 -10.03
N VAL A 14 6.81 10.44 -8.71
CA VAL A 14 7.88 10.97 -7.83
C VAL A 14 8.97 9.92 -7.62
N GLU A 15 8.59 8.69 -7.35
CA GLU A 15 9.48 7.54 -7.19
C GLU A 15 8.71 6.24 -7.50
N PRO A 16 9.39 5.10 -7.72
CA PRO A 16 8.72 3.84 -7.99
C PRO A 16 7.71 3.48 -6.91
N GLY A 17 6.46 3.24 -7.31
CA GLY A 17 5.39 2.97 -6.36
C GLY A 17 5.62 1.69 -5.57
N PHE A 18 5.51 1.78 -4.25
CA PHE A 18 5.80 0.71 -3.31
C PHE A 18 4.85 0.72 -2.10
N ILE A 19 4.79 -0.41 -1.42
CA ILE A 19 4.21 -0.56 -0.09
C ILE A 19 5.05 -1.59 0.68
N GLU A 20 5.36 -1.27 1.92
CA GLU A 20 6.22 -2.05 2.79
C GLU A 20 5.54 -2.28 4.15
N PHE A 21 5.65 -3.50 4.67
CA PHE A 21 5.14 -3.90 5.97
C PHE A 21 6.28 -4.38 6.85
N ASN A 22 6.42 -3.76 8.02
CA ASN A 22 7.49 -4.06 8.97
C ASN A 22 7.02 -5.05 10.05
N GLY A 23 7.97 -5.80 10.60
CA GLY A 23 7.70 -6.79 11.66
C GLY A 23 7.24 -6.20 12.99
N ASP A 24 7.35 -4.88 13.18
CA ASP A 24 6.94 -4.16 14.38
C ASP A 24 5.50 -3.59 14.29
N ARG A 25 4.73 -4.02 13.28
CA ARG A 25 3.38 -3.56 12.95
C ARG A 25 3.32 -2.14 12.38
N THR A 26 4.44 -1.60 11.92
CA THR A 26 4.47 -0.38 11.13
C THR A 26 4.61 -0.71 9.64
N GLY A 27 4.67 0.32 8.82
CA GLY A 27 4.95 0.19 7.40
C GLY A 27 4.87 1.55 6.74
N GLN A 28 5.03 1.57 5.43
CA GLN A 28 4.92 2.78 4.64
C GLN A 28 4.58 2.46 3.19
N PHE A 29 4.11 3.45 2.46
CA PHE A 29 3.93 3.37 1.02
C PHE A 29 4.25 4.71 0.36
N GLY A 30 4.51 4.64 -0.94
CA GLY A 30 4.64 5.80 -1.81
C GLY A 30 4.05 5.50 -3.18
N PHE A 31 3.31 6.45 -3.74
CA PHE A 31 2.88 6.48 -5.15
C PHE A 31 2.43 7.89 -5.52
N ILE A 32 2.59 8.29 -6.77
CA ILE A 32 2.34 9.67 -7.23
C ILE A 32 3.06 10.66 -6.29
N ALA A 33 2.36 11.59 -5.64
CA ALA A 33 2.88 12.55 -4.67
C ALA A 33 2.48 12.20 -3.23
N VAL A 34 1.95 10.99 -3.02
CA VAL A 34 1.46 10.50 -1.74
C VAL A 34 2.54 9.68 -1.04
N GLN A 35 2.83 10.04 0.20
CA GLN A 35 3.60 9.22 1.12
C GLN A 35 2.78 8.96 2.38
N GLY A 36 2.74 7.70 2.83
CA GLY A 36 1.96 7.31 4.01
C GLY A 36 2.69 6.35 4.92
N TRP A 37 2.38 6.41 6.22
CA TRP A 37 2.89 5.54 7.28
C TRP A 37 1.74 4.73 7.88
N LEU A 38 1.98 3.44 8.10
CA LEU A 38 0.96 2.47 8.46
C LEU A 38 0.99 2.12 9.96
N ASP A 39 -0.17 2.01 10.60
CA ASP A 39 -0.40 1.22 11.83
C ASP A 39 -1.15 -0.05 11.42
N CYS A 40 -0.45 -1.18 11.48
CA CYS A 40 -0.90 -2.47 10.98
C CYS A 40 -1.40 -3.38 12.11
N ARG A 41 -2.39 -4.20 11.80
CA ARG A 41 -2.86 -5.30 12.65
C ARG A 41 -2.90 -6.58 11.84
N PRO A 42 -2.32 -7.69 12.35
CA PRO A 42 -2.48 -8.99 11.70
C PRO A 42 -3.96 -9.30 11.50
N ALA A 43 -4.30 -9.77 10.31
CA ALA A 43 -5.65 -10.11 9.92
C ALA A 43 -5.65 -11.39 9.06
N GLU A 44 -6.83 -11.94 8.86
CA GLU A 44 -7.07 -13.01 7.89
C GLU A 44 -8.20 -12.58 6.98
N ARG A 45 -8.01 -12.77 5.67
CA ARG A 45 -9.03 -12.47 4.66
C ARG A 45 -9.13 -13.61 3.67
N ASP A 46 -10.33 -14.18 3.54
CA ASP A 46 -10.59 -15.33 2.67
C ASP A 46 -9.63 -16.51 2.91
N GLY A 47 -9.31 -16.80 4.18
CA GLY A 47 -8.38 -17.86 4.57
C GLY A 47 -6.91 -17.56 4.30
N ARG A 48 -6.57 -16.33 3.88
CA ARG A 48 -5.20 -15.90 3.60
C ARG A 48 -4.67 -14.99 4.72
N PRO A 49 -3.42 -15.18 5.16
CA PRO A 49 -2.78 -14.27 6.09
C PRO A 49 -2.63 -12.88 5.46
N GLY A 50 -2.83 -11.86 6.27
CA GLY A 50 -2.74 -10.48 5.82
C GLY A 50 -2.67 -9.49 6.98
N VAL A 51 -2.92 -8.24 6.64
CA VAL A 51 -2.97 -7.13 7.58
C VAL A 51 -4.14 -6.21 7.23
N GLU A 52 -4.76 -5.65 8.26
CA GLU A 52 -5.58 -4.45 8.15
C GLU A 52 -4.79 -3.28 8.73
N PHE A 53 -4.94 -2.09 8.17
CA PHE A 53 -4.18 -0.93 8.62
C PHE A 53 -4.96 0.36 8.53
N THR A 54 -4.62 1.30 9.41
CA THR A 54 -4.87 2.73 9.23
C THR A 54 -3.57 3.40 8.80
N TRP A 55 -3.66 4.56 8.16
CA TRP A 55 -2.48 5.30 7.76
C TRP A 55 -2.71 6.80 7.83
N GLU A 56 -1.61 7.52 8.04
CA GLU A 56 -1.51 8.97 7.94
C GLU A 56 -0.36 9.31 6.98
N GLY A 57 -0.44 10.46 6.33
CA GLY A 57 0.48 10.79 5.24
C GLY A 57 0.36 12.21 4.73
N VAL A 58 1.05 12.46 3.63
CA VAL A 58 1.07 13.75 2.92
C VAL A 58 0.84 13.50 1.44
N ASP A 59 0.03 14.34 0.80
CA ASP A 59 -0.19 14.40 -0.64
C ASP A 59 0.02 15.85 -1.12
N ASP A 60 1.06 16.10 -1.91
CA ASP A 60 1.46 17.43 -2.38
C ASP A 60 1.52 18.53 -1.29
N GLY A 61 1.92 18.13 -0.07
CA GLY A 61 2.03 19.03 1.09
C GLY A 61 0.78 19.09 1.99
N ASP A 62 -0.34 18.51 1.57
CA ASP A 62 -1.57 18.43 2.36
C ASP A 62 -1.61 17.13 3.19
N GLN A 63 -2.08 17.23 4.43
CA GLN A 63 -2.25 16.06 5.29
C GLN A 63 -3.41 15.20 4.80
N VAL A 64 -3.13 13.92 4.61
CA VAL A 64 -4.10 12.91 4.23
C VAL A 64 -4.03 11.72 5.18
N SER A 65 -5.11 10.94 5.22
CA SER A 65 -5.17 9.74 6.04
C SER A 65 -6.15 8.75 5.43
N GLY A 66 -6.16 7.54 5.95
CA GLY A 66 -7.07 6.53 5.45
C GLY A 66 -6.94 5.18 6.13
N ARG A 67 -7.38 4.16 5.41
CA ARG A 67 -7.32 2.77 5.85
C ARG A 67 -7.05 1.84 4.67
N GLY A 68 -6.78 0.58 4.96
CA GLY A 68 -6.64 -0.43 3.94
C GLY A 68 -6.43 -1.82 4.51
N TRP A 69 -6.21 -2.75 3.59
CA TRP A 69 -5.83 -4.12 3.91
C TRP A 69 -4.91 -4.66 2.82
N ALA A 70 -4.12 -5.67 3.17
CA ALA A 70 -3.32 -6.46 2.23
C ALA A 70 -3.33 -7.93 2.65
N CYS A 71 -3.38 -8.84 1.70
CA CYS A 71 -3.23 -10.28 1.95
C CYS A 71 -2.18 -10.89 1.03
N LEU A 72 -1.51 -11.93 1.52
CA LEU A 72 -0.56 -12.71 0.73
C LEU A 72 -1.30 -13.51 -0.34
N VAL A 73 -0.78 -13.44 -1.56
CA VAL A 73 -1.23 -14.20 -2.72
C VAL A 73 -0.04 -14.83 -3.43
N ASP A 74 -0.25 -15.95 -4.10
CA ASP A 74 0.78 -16.63 -4.90
C ASP A 74 2.10 -16.93 -4.13
N GLY A 75 2.04 -17.01 -2.80
CA GLY A 75 3.15 -17.34 -1.91
C GLY A 75 4.09 -16.17 -1.56
N THR A 76 4.20 -15.14 -2.40
CA THR A 76 5.11 -14.01 -2.18
C THR A 76 4.54 -12.64 -2.51
N ALA A 77 3.56 -12.58 -3.42
CA ALA A 77 2.93 -11.33 -3.81
C ALA A 77 1.89 -10.90 -2.77
N ILE A 78 1.47 -9.64 -2.85
CA ILE A 78 0.35 -9.14 -2.07
C ILE A 78 -0.68 -8.47 -2.96
N GLU A 79 -1.94 -8.65 -2.59
CA GLU A 79 -3.08 -7.89 -3.09
C GLU A 79 -3.75 -7.16 -1.94
N GLY A 80 -4.27 -5.98 -2.22
CA GLY A 80 -4.88 -5.16 -1.19
C GLY A 80 -5.75 -4.07 -1.74
N HIS A 81 -6.25 -3.25 -0.82
CA HIS A 81 -7.06 -2.09 -1.13
C HIS A 81 -6.71 -0.95 -0.20
N LEU A 82 -6.47 0.23 -0.78
CA LEU A 82 -6.18 1.47 -0.08
C LEU A 82 -7.38 2.42 -0.22
N PHE A 83 -7.80 3.02 0.89
CA PHE A 83 -8.89 3.98 0.94
C PHE A 83 -8.38 5.30 1.52
N PHE A 84 -8.62 6.40 0.84
CA PHE A 84 -8.49 7.74 1.43
C PHE A 84 -9.70 8.02 2.33
N HIS A 85 -9.46 8.68 3.46
CA HIS A 85 -10.56 9.16 4.31
C HIS A 85 -11.39 10.17 3.54
N MET A 86 -12.68 9.86 3.33
CA MET A 86 -13.61 10.72 2.56
C MET A 86 -13.17 11.02 1.12
N GLY A 87 -12.32 10.16 0.54
CA GLY A 87 -11.82 10.30 -0.82
C GLY A 87 -11.99 9.02 -1.62
N ASP A 88 -11.22 8.94 -2.69
CA ASP A 88 -11.19 7.78 -3.57
C ASP A 88 -10.48 6.58 -2.92
N ASP A 89 -10.55 5.46 -3.61
CA ASP A 89 -9.92 4.22 -3.23
C ASP A 89 -9.30 3.52 -4.44
N SER A 90 -8.33 2.65 -4.18
CA SER A 90 -7.65 1.89 -5.22
C SER A 90 -7.26 0.52 -4.70
N SER A 91 -7.64 -0.51 -5.44
CA SER A 91 -7.02 -1.83 -5.28
C SER A 91 -5.58 -1.78 -5.77
N PHE A 92 -4.70 -2.59 -5.17
CA PHE A 92 -3.31 -2.68 -5.57
C PHE A 92 -2.81 -4.12 -5.57
N ARG A 93 -1.77 -4.35 -6.37
CA ARG A 93 -0.94 -5.56 -6.33
C ARG A 93 0.54 -5.17 -6.29
N ALA A 94 1.29 -5.82 -5.41
CA ALA A 94 2.73 -5.63 -5.32
C ALA A 94 3.44 -6.99 -5.29
N GLU A 95 4.61 -7.01 -5.93
CA GLU A 95 5.53 -8.13 -5.93
C GLU A 95 6.71 -7.78 -5.02
N PRO A 96 7.37 -8.76 -4.38
CA PRO A 96 8.56 -8.51 -3.58
C PRO A 96 9.62 -7.73 -4.35
N LEU A 97 10.25 -6.76 -3.68
CA LEU A 97 11.39 -6.08 -4.28
C LEU A 97 12.51 -7.10 -4.48
N THR A 98 12.79 -7.44 -5.74
CA THR A 98 13.92 -8.30 -6.07
C THR A 98 15.15 -7.41 -6.18
N THR A 99 15.92 -7.29 -5.10
CA THR A 99 17.25 -6.69 -5.21
C THR A 99 18.13 -7.65 -6.00
N ALA A 100 18.52 -7.28 -7.22
CA ALA A 100 19.57 -7.98 -7.93
C ALA A 100 20.87 -7.87 -7.10
N VAL A 101 21.42 -9.01 -6.70
CA VAL A 101 22.73 -9.13 -6.05
C VAL A 101 23.88 -8.84 -7.00
#